data_AF-A0A358E0A3-F1
#
_entry.id   AF-A0A358E0A3-F1
#
_cell.length_a   1.000
_cell.length_b   1.000
_cell.length_c   1.000
_cell.angle_alpha   90.00
_cell.angle_beta   90.00
_cell.angle_gamma   90.00
#
_symmetry.space_group_name_H-M   'P 1'
#
loop_
_entity.id
_entity.type
_entity.pdbx_description
1 polymer ?
#
loop_
_entity_poly.entity_id
_entity_poly.type
_entity_poly.pdbx_seq_one_letter_code
_entity_poly.pdbx_strand_id
1 'polypeptide(L)'
;MQLVAVDYKAPNAQEEFVQSLRETGFGVLKNHPIQQSLVQGIYDNWQGFFDSEEKNDYLYNKGKQDGFFPQSVSEVAKGFTKKDIKEYFHYYPWGQCPESLRPQLSQYYEEANTLASELLSWIESHSPEDVSKHYSQPLGDMIKDSDQTLLRVLHYPPLSGDEEVDAIRA
;
A
#
# COMPACT_ATOMS: atom_id res chain seq x y z
N MET A 1 -11.28 21.33 4.45
CA MET A 1 -9.83 21.16 4.63
C MET A 1 -9.29 20.54 3.34
N GLN A 2 -8.16 21.01 2.82
CA GLN A 2 -7.60 20.57 1.54
C GLN A 2 -6.25 19.91 1.78
N LEU A 3 -6.03 18.72 1.22
CA LEU A 3 -4.71 18.10 1.21
C LEU A 3 -3.80 18.85 0.23
N VAL A 4 -2.65 19.29 0.71
CA VAL A 4 -1.64 19.99 -0.08
C VAL A 4 -0.49 19.04 -0.35
N ALA A 5 -0.07 18.95 -1.62
CA ALA A 5 1.06 18.12 -2.01
C ALA A 5 2.39 18.83 -1.66
N VAL A 6 3.11 18.25 -0.71
CA VAL A 6 4.44 18.69 -0.27
C VAL A 6 5.49 18.20 -1.27
N ASP A 7 6.38 19.09 -1.69
CA ASP A 7 7.53 18.70 -2.51
C ASP A 7 8.58 18.04 -1.62
N TYR A 8 8.87 16.76 -1.84
CA TYR A 8 9.84 15.98 -1.05
C TYR A 8 11.24 16.65 -1.02
N LYS A 9 11.59 17.44 -2.03
CA LYS A 9 12.90 18.10 -2.14
C LYS A 9 12.94 19.50 -1.52
N ALA A 10 11.82 20.02 -1.04
CA ALA A 10 11.78 21.34 -0.44
C ALA A 10 12.49 21.34 0.92
N PRO A 11 13.19 22.43 1.30
CA PRO A 11 13.87 22.52 2.59
C PRO A 11 12.95 22.35 3.81
N ASN A 12 11.67 22.68 3.67
CA ASN A 12 10.64 22.60 4.71
C ASN A 12 9.70 21.38 4.55
N ALA A 13 10.05 20.41 3.70
CA ALA A 13 9.18 19.26 3.40
C ALA A 13 8.80 18.46 4.64
N GLN A 14 9.73 18.28 5.58
CA GLN A 14 9.50 17.51 6.81
C GLN A 14 8.42 18.15 7.68
N GLU A 15 8.52 19.46 7.91
CA GLU A 15 7.58 20.23 8.72
C GLU A 15 6.18 20.25 8.09
N GLU A 16 6.09 20.57 6.79
CA GLU A 16 4.80 20.61 6.08
C GLU A 16 4.12 19.24 6.05
N PHE A 17 4.90 18.17 5.83
CA PHE A 17 4.38 16.81 5.79
C PHE A 17 3.82 16.37 7.16
N VAL A 18 4.57 16.59 8.24
CA VAL A 18 4.12 16.22 9.60
C VAL A 18 2.97 17.08 10.07
N GLN A 19 2.93 18.37 9.70
CA GLN A 19 1.80 19.23 9.97
C GLN A 19 0.52 18.71 9.27
N SER A 20 0.60 18.35 7.99
CA SER A 20 -0.52 17.77 7.25
C SER A 20 -1.02 16.48 7.91
N LEU A 21 -0.11 15.59 8.32
CA LEU A 21 -0.45 14.36 9.05
C LEU A 21 -1.19 14.66 10.36
N ARG A 22 -0.72 15.63 11.14
CA ARG A 22 -1.34 16.02 12.41
C ARG A 22 -2.74 16.59 12.22
N GLU A 23 -2.95 17.40 11.19
CA GLU A 23 -4.21 18.13 10.98
C GLU A 23 -5.27 17.29 10.28
N THR A 24 -4.85 16.35 9.42
CA THR A 24 -5.77 15.62 8.53
C THR A 24 -5.71 14.10 8.67
N GLY A 25 -4.66 13.56 9.29
CA GLY A 25 -4.33 12.14 9.26
C GLY A 25 -3.62 11.69 7.98
N PHE A 26 -3.37 12.59 7.02
CA PHE A 26 -2.77 12.29 5.72
C PHE A 26 -1.65 13.27 5.35
N GLY A 27 -0.67 12.78 4.59
CA GLY A 27 0.36 13.58 3.95
C GLY A 27 0.48 13.18 2.48
N VAL A 28 0.61 14.15 1.59
CA VAL A 28 0.77 13.93 0.14
C VAL A 28 2.14 14.42 -0.27
N LEU A 29 2.96 13.55 -0.85
CA LEU A 29 4.30 13.88 -1.36
C LEU A 29 4.34 13.83 -2.88
N LYS A 30 5.00 14.83 -3.49
CA LYS A 30 5.42 14.81 -4.89
C LYS A 30 6.95 14.82 -4.97
N ASN A 31 7.49 14.44 -6.13
CA ASN A 31 8.94 14.39 -6.39
C ASN A 31 9.71 13.47 -5.42
N HIS A 32 9.04 12.42 -4.92
CA HIS A 32 9.61 11.39 -4.05
C HIS A 32 10.68 10.55 -4.78
N PRO A 33 11.55 9.80 -4.07
CA PRO A 33 12.68 9.11 -4.68
C PRO A 33 12.32 7.85 -5.49
N ILE A 34 11.16 7.25 -5.23
CA ILE A 34 10.69 6.05 -5.96
C ILE A 34 10.47 6.40 -7.43
N GLN A 35 11.10 5.65 -8.33
CA GLN A 35 11.06 5.93 -9.76
C GLN A 35 9.68 5.66 -10.35
N GLN A 36 9.12 6.65 -11.07
CA GLN A 36 7.81 6.50 -11.71
C GLN A 36 7.77 5.33 -12.72
N SER A 37 8.89 5.02 -13.38
CA SER A 37 8.98 3.88 -14.31
C SER A 37 8.86 2.53 -13.60
N LEU A 38 9.36 2.40 -12.36
CA LEU A 38 9.18 1.20 -11.55
C LEU A 38 7.70 1.02 -11.20
N VAL A 39 7.05 2.08 -10.74
CA VAL A 39 5.62 2.07 -10.41
C VAL A 39 4.79 1.72 -11.65
N GLN A 40 5.02 2.38 -12.79
CA GLN A 40 4.29 2.09 -14.01
C GLN A 40 4.49 0.65 -14.48
N GLY A 41 5.72 0.13 -14.43
CA GLY A 41 6.01 -1.26 -14.79
C GLY A 41 5.28 -2.27 -13.90
N ILE A 42 5.13 -1.98 -12.60
CA ILE A 42 4.32 -2.80 -11.69
C ILE A 42 2.85 -2.76 -12.12
N TYR A 43 2.28 -1.59 -12.38
CA TYR A 43 0.90 -1.47 -12.84
C TYR A 43 0.64 -2.29 -14.12
N ASP A 44 1.49 -2.13 -15.13
CA ASP A 44 1.30 -2.79 -16.43
C ASP A 44 1.40 -4.32 -16.31
N ASN A 45 2.42 -4.82 -15.60
CA ASN A 45 2.65 -6.26 -15.45
C ASN A 45 1.62 -6.93 -14.54
N TRP A 46 1.21 -6.25 -13.46
CA TRP A 46 0.19 -6.79 -12.55
C TRP A 46 -1.21 -6.73 -13.16
N GLN A 47 -1.52 -5.76 -14.01
CA GLN A 47 -2.74 -5.78 -14.82
C GLN A 47 -2.78 -7.07 -15.67
N GLY A 48 -1.68 -7.39 -16.37
CA GLY A 48 -1.58 -8.63 -17.15
C GLY A 48 -1.76 -9.91 -16.31
N PHE A 49 -1.30 -9.91 -15.06
CA PHE A 49 -1.53 -11.02 -14.12
C PHE A 49 -3.00 -11.12 -13.70
N PHE A 50 -3.66 -10.01 -13.37
CA PHE A 50 -5.08 -10.03 -12.99
C PHE A 50 -6.01 -10.36 -14.17
N ASP A 51 -5.59 -10.06 -15.39
CA ASP A 51 -6.33 -10.41 -16.61
C ASP A 51 -6.14 -11.88 -17.04
N SER A 52 -5.19 -12.60 -16.43
CA SER A 52 -4.87 -13.99 -16.78
C SER A 52 -5.56 -14.99 -15.84
N GLU A 53 -5.71 -16.23 -16.33
CA GLU A 53 -6.16 -17.36 -15.49
C GLU A 53 -5.08 -17.88 -14.55
N GLU A 54 -3.80 -17.54 -14.80
CA GLU A 54 -2.65 -17.95 -13.98
C GLU A 54 -2.78 -17.48 -12.53
N LYS A 55 -3.50 -16.37 -12.29
CA LYS A 55 -3.76 -15.87 -10.93
C LYS A 55 -4.38 -16.91 -9.99
N ASN A 56 -5.14 -17.86 -10.54
CA ASN A 56 -5.76 -18.94 -9.77
C ASN A 56 -4.74 -19.97 -9.25
N ASP A 57 -3.54 -20.04 -9.81
CA ASP A 57 -2.45 -20.89 -9.30
C ASP A 57 -1.82 -20.31 -8.02
N TYR A 58 -2.12 -19.05 -7.70
CA TYR A 58 -1.55 -18.33 -6.57
C TYR A 58 -2.60 -17.99 -5.50
N LEU A 59 -3.67 -18.78 -5.38
CA LEU A 59 -4.70 -18.56 -4.36
C LEU A 59 -4.10 -18.44 -2.96
N TYR A 60 -4.65 -17.52 -2.16
CA TYR A 60 -4.11 -17.19 -0.85
C TYR A 60 -4.03 -18.40 0.09
N ASN A 61 -2.98 -18.43 0.90
CA ASN A 61 -2.84 -19.42 1.96
C ASN A 61 -3.73 -19.05 3.16
N LYS A 62 -4.72 -19.89 3.54
CA LYS A 62 -5.67 -19.56 4.62
C LYS A 62 -5.02 -19.17 5.97
N GLY A 63 -3.84 -19.71 6.27
CA GLY A 63 -3.11 -19.38 7.48
C GLY A 63 -2.32 -18.07 7.37
N LYS A 64 -1.33 -18.04 6.49
CA LYS A 64 -0.39 -16.92 6.32
C LYS A 64 -0.97 -15.73 5.54
N GLN A 65 -2.06 -15.95 4.81
CA GLN A 65 -2.78 -14.95 4.02
C GLN A 65 -1.92 -14.23 2.96
N ASP A 66 -0.84 -14.86 2.49
CA ASP A 66 -0.09 -14.43 1.32
C ASP A 66 -0.72 -14.97 0.04
N GLY A 67 -0.68 -14.21 -1.06
CA GLY A 67 -1.18 -14.58 -2.38
C GLY A 67 -2.42 -13.87 -2.88
N PHE A 68 -3.05 -14.48 -3.89
CA PHE A 68 -4.19 -13.97 -4.62
C PHE A 68 -5.52 -14.24 -3.90
N PHE A 69 -6.29 -13.17 -3.72
CA PHE A 69 -7.64 -13.17 -3.19
C PHE A 69 -8.61 -12.83 -4.32
N PRO A 70 -9.42 -13.80 -4.79
CA PRO A 70 -10.40 -13.57 -5.83
C PRO A 70 -11.60 -12.77 -5.28
N GLN A 71 -12.37 -12.17 -6.18
CA GLN A 71 -13.62 -11.47 -5.84
C GLN A 71 -14.65 -12.34 -5.11
N SER A 72 -14.56 -13.67 -5.23
CA SER A 72 -15.46 -14.59 -4.50
C SER A 72 -15.19 -14.62 -3.00
N VAL A 73 -14.01 -14.17 -2.58
CA VAL A 73 -13.53 -14.17 -1.18
C VAL A 73 -13.57 -12.75 -0.59
N SER A 74 -13.78 -11.72 -1.40
CA SER A 74 -13.87 -10.34 -0.92
C SER A 74 -15.05 -10.20 0.05
N GLU A 75 -14.76 -9.65 1.24
CA GLU A 75 -15.74 -9.50 2.31
C GLU A 75 -16.94 -8.66 1.84
N VAL A 76 -18.13 -9.02 2.31
CA VAL A 76 -19.29 -8.15 2.23
C VAL A 76 -18.97 -6.90 3.07
N ALA A 77 -18.91 -5.72 2.44
CA ALA A 77 -18.62 -4.47 3.14
C ALA A 77 -19.58 -4.28 4.34
N LYS A 78 -19.07 -3.85 5.50
CA LYS A 78 -19.88 -3.67 6.72
C LYS A 78 -21.13 -2.84 6.43
N GLY A 79 -22.31 -3.46 6.56
CA GLY A 79 -23.61 -2.81 6.36
C GLY A 79 -24.23 -2.97 4.96
N PHE A 80 -23.54 -3.61 4.02
CA PHE A 80 -24.06 -3.94 2.70
C PHE A 80 -24.37 -5.43 2.58
N THR A 81 -25.21 -5.81 1.63
CA THR A 81 -25.57 -7.22 1.34
C THR A 81 -24.81 -7.78 0.14
N LYS A 82 -23.96 -6.98 -0.53
CA LYS A 82 -23.38 -7.30 -1.85
C LYS A 82 -21.86 -7.34 -1.83
N LYS A 83 -21.33 -8.17 -2.74
CA LYS A 83 -19.90 -8.46 -2.88
C LYS A 83 -19.13 -7.24 -3.34
N ASP A 84 -17.95 -7.07 -2.76
CA ASP A 84 -16.99 -6.06 -3.13
C ASP A 84 -16.31 -6.43 -4.45
N ILE A 85 -16.35 -5.54 -5.44
CA ILE A 85 -15.85 -5.80 -6.80
C ILE A 85 -14.34 -5.51 -6.85
N LYS A 86 -13.58 -6.24 -6.03
CA LYS A 86 -12.12 -6.16 -6.03
C LYS A 86 -11.48 -7.52 -5.83
N GLU A 87 -10.34 -7.67 -6.47
CA GLU A 87 -9.42 -8.77 -6.26
C GLU A 87 -8.06 -8.18 -5.90
N TYR A 88 -7.25 -8.93 -5.17
CA TYR A 88 -5.97 -8.41 -4.69
C TYR A 88 -4.96 -9.50 -4.47
N PHE A 89 -3.70 -9.10 -4.44
CA PHE A 89 -2.58 -9.96 -4.11
C PHE A 89 -1.87 -9.42 -2.86
N HIS A 90 -1.69 -10.29 -1.87
CA HIS A 90 -0.87 -10.00 -0.69
C HIS A 90 0.55 -10.47 -0.93
N TYR A 91 1.46 -9.51 -1.11
CA TYR A 91 2.88 -9.75 -1.23
C TYR A 91 3.56 -9.56 0.12
N TYR A 92 4.28 -10.60 0.52
CA TYR A 92 5.28 -10.57 1.58
C TYR A 92 6.60 -11.10 1.00
N PRO A 93 7.78 -10.61 1.42
CA PRO A 93 9.05 -11.12 0.93
C PRO A 93 9.21 -12.65 1.08
N TRP A 94 8.67 -13.20 2.17
CA TRP A 94 8.66 -14.64 2.48
C TRP A 94 7.53 -15.43 1.79
N GLY A 95 6.57 -14.74 1.18
CA GLY A 95 5.32 -15.32 0.68
C GLY A 95 5.39 -15.77 -0.79
N GLN A 96 4.24 -16.22 -1.29
CA GLN A 96 4.05 -16.53 -2.69
C GLN A 96 4.08 -15.28 -3.58
N CYS A 97 4.63 -15.42 -4.77
CA CYS A 97 4.65 -14.41 -5.82
C CYS A 97 5.12 -15.09 -7.12
N PRO A 98 4.48 -14.85 -8.28
CA PRO A 98 4.99 -15.33 -9.55
C PRO A 98 6.45 -14.91 -9.77
N GLU A 99 7.29 -15.85 -10.24
CA GLU A 99 8.73 -15.62 -10.37
C GLU A 99 9.06 -14.43 -11.28
N SER A 100 8.27 -14.25 -12.34
CA SER A 100 8.42 -13.15 -13.30
C SER A 100 8.07 -11.77 -12.71
N LEU A 101 7.16 -11.71 -11.73
CA LEU A 101 6.68 -10.45 -11.12
C LEU A 101 7.44 -10.09 -9.83
N ARG A 102 8.06 -11.08 -9.18
CA ARG A 102 8.75 -10.93 -7.89
C ARG A 102 9.83 -9.83 -7.89
N PRO A 103 10.71 -9.70 -8.90
CA PRO A 103 11.82 -8.74 -8.83
C PRO A 103 11.34 -7.29 -8.66
N GLN A 104 10.30 -6.88 -9.40
CA GLN A 104 9.77 -5.52 -9.32
C GLN A 104 9.07 -5.26 -7.99
N LEU A 105 8.28 -6.20 -7.48
CA LEU A 105 7.65 -6.04 -6.17
C LEU A 105 8.68 -6.00 -5.04
N SER A 106 9.72 -6.85 -5.10
CA SER A 106 10.79 -6.84 -4.10
C SER A 106 11.52 -5.50 -4.07
N GLN A 107 11.89 -4.98 -5.25
CA GLN A 107 12.52 -3.67 -5.37
C GLN A 107 11.62 -2.56 -4.82
N TYR A 108 10.36 -2.51 -5.24
CA TYR A 108 9.42 -1.50 -4.75
C TYR A 108 9.17 -1.62 -3.25
N TYR A 109 9.07 -2.83 -2.72
CA TYR A 109 8.92 -3.08 -1.29
C TYR A 109 10.10 -2.51 -0.50
N GLU A 110 11.33 -2.73 -0.94
CA GLU A 110 12.54 -2.19 -0.30
C GLU A 110 12.63 -0.67 -0.39
N GLU A 111 12.38 -0.09 -1.58
CA GLU A 111 12.39 1.36 -1.79
C GLU A 111 11.30 2.06 -0.97
N ALA A 112 10.09 1.49 -0.93
CA ALA A 112 8.97 2.03 -0.16
C ALA A 112 9.19 1.90 1.35
N ASN A 113 9.77 0.81 1.85
CA ASN A 113 10.13 0.68 3.27
C ASN A 113 11.24 1.65 3.67
N THR A 114 12.21 1.89 2.78
CA THR A 114 13.25 2.91 3.00
C THR A 114 12.63 4.30 3.14
N LEU A 115 11.74 4.67 2.21
CA LEU A 115 11.01 5.93 2.29
C LEU A 115 10.12 5.99 3.55
N ALA A 116 9.41 4.92 3.89
CA ALA A 116 8.57 4.88 5.09
C ALA A 116 9.39 5.11 6.37
N SER A 117 10.58 4.50 6.48
CA SER A 117 11.49 4.70 7.61
C SER A 117 11.96 6.16 7.70
N GLU A 118 12.28 6.80 6.57
CA GLU A 118 12.59 8.22 6.52
C GLU A 118 11.40 9.08 7.00
N LEU A 119 10.19 8.82 6.49
CA LEU A 119 9.00 9.58 6.88
C LEU A 119 8.65 9.40 8.36
N LEU A 120 8.86 8.20 8.92
CA LEU A 120 8.71 7.96 10.36
C LEU A 120 9.74 8.76 11.17
N SER A 121 10.96 8.93 10.67
CA SER A 121 11.98 9.78 11.30
C SER A 121 11.60 11.27 11.26
N TRP A 122 10.92 11.73 10.21
CA TRP A 122 10.38 13.10 10.13
C TRP A 122 9.29 13.31 11.18
N ILE A 123 8.36 12.35 11.29
CA ILE A 123 7.29 12.36 12.30
C ILE A 123 7.91 12.43 13.70
N GLU A 124 8.89 11.59 13.99
CA GLU A 124 9.56 11.57 15.29
C GLU A 124 10.25 12.91 15.59
N SER A 125 10.99 13.46 14.63
CA SER A 125 11.75 14.71 14.80
C SER A 125 10.87 15.94 14.98
N HIS A 126 9.66 15.95 14.41
CA HIS A 126 8.70 17.03 14.51
C HIS A 126 7.58 16.77 15.53
N SER A 127 7.64 15.67 16.27
CA SER A 127 6.71 15.39 17.36
C SER A 127 7.07 16.20 18.61
N PRO A 128 6.10 16.87 19.26
CA PRO A 128 6.32 17.54 20.54
C PRO A 128 6.87 16.59 21.61
N GLU A 129 7.67 17.11 22.55
CA GLU A 129 8.31 16.30 23.62
C GLU A 129 7.29 15.55 24.49
N ASP A 130 6.13 16.16 24.76
CA ASP A 130 5.05 15.53 25.51
C ASP A 130 4.39 14.35 24.78
N VAL A 131 4.64 14.21 23.47
CA VAL A 131 4.24 13.05 22.65
C VAL A 131 5.41 12.09 22.51
N SER A 132 6.57 12.56 22.06
CA SER A 132 7.72 11.69 21.69
C SER A 132 8.31 10.93 22.88
N LYS A 133 8.19 11.45 24.11
CA LYS A 133 8.57 10.73 25.35
C LYS A 133 7.81 9.41 25.56
N HIS A 134 6.71 9.20 24.85
CA HIS A 134 5.91 7.98 24.93
C HIS A 134 6.30 6.92 23.89
N TYR A 135 7.21 7.23 22.95
CA TYR A 135 7.74 6.23 22.02
C TYR A 135 8.68 5.29 22.76
N SER A 136 8.39 3.99 22.71
CA SER A 136 9.21 2.97 23.38
C SER A 136 10.53 2.69 22.66
N GLN A 137 10.64 3.10 21.40
CA GLN A 137 11.79 2.99 20.51
C GLN A 137 11.61 3.99 19.34
N PRO A 138 12.66 4.28 18.55
CA PRO A 138 12.53 5.09 17.34
C PRO A 138 11.46 4.55 16.40
N LEU A 139 10.70 5.44 15.75
CA LEU A 139 9.57 5.02 14.93
C LEU A 139 10.02 4.19 13.72
N GLY A 140 11.14 4.56 13.09
CA GLY A 140 11.73 3.81 11.99
C GLY A 140 12.19 2.40 12.39
N ASP A 141 12.58 2.19 13.64
CA ASP A 141 12.99 0.88 14.14
C ASP A 141 11.79 -0.07 14.34
N MET A 142 10.58 0.45 14.51
CA MET A 142 9.37 -0.38 14.68
C MET A 142 9.03 -1.20 13.42
N ILE A 143 9.43 -0.73 12.24
CA ILE A 143 9.15 -1.38 10.96
C ILE A 143 10.36 -2.14 10.40
N LYS A 144 11.53 -1.98 11.03
CA LYS A 144 12.78 -2.57 10.58
C LYS A 144 12.69 -4.09 10.63
N ASP A 145 13.00 -4.74 9.51
CA ASP A 145 12.98 -6.19 9.34
C ASP A 145 11.63 -6.84 9.72
N SER A 146 10.53 -6.08 9.69
CA SER A 146 9.18 -6.58 9.97
C SER A 146 8.75 -7.61 8.93
N ASP A 147 8.40 -8.80 9.39
CA ASP A 147 7.81 -9.86 8.57
C ASP A 147 6.30 -9.67 8.36
N GLN A 148 5.70 -8.65 8.99
CA GLN A 148 4.27 -8.34 8.94
C GLN A 148 3.91 -7.19 8.01
N THR A 149 4.90 -6.44 7.52
CA THR A 149 4.64 -5.37 6.55
C THR A 149 4.10 -5.96 5.25
N LEU A 150 2.87 -5.57 4.89
CA LEU A 150 2.14 -6.08 3.75
C LEU A 150 2.20 -5.09 2.58
N LEU A 151 2.65 -5.55 1.41
CA LEU A 151 2.39 -4.87 0.15
C LEU A 151 1.16 -5.50 -0.51
N ARG A 152 0.09 -4.72 -0.63
CA ARG A 152 -1.17 -5.17 -1.24
C ARG A 152 -1.31 -4.57 -2.64
N VAL A 153 -1.28 -5.44 -3.65
CA VAL A 153 -1.60 -5.06 -5.04
C VAL A 153 -3.10 -5.23 -5.24
N LEU A 154 -3.81 -4.15 -5.55
CA LEU A 154 -5.28 -4.11 -5.60
C LEU A 154 -5.75 -3.88 -7.04
N HIS A 155 -6.72 -4.67 -7.49
CA HIS A 155 -7.33 -4.55 -8.79
C HIS A 155 -8.85 -4.43 -8.67
N TYR A 156 -9.41 -3.46 -9.39
CA TYR A 156 -10.84 -3.25 -9.52
C TYR A 156 -11.24 -3.55 -10.97
N PRO A 157 -11.79 -4.75 -11.23
CA PRO A 157 -12.21 -5.09 -12.58
C PRO A 157 -13.19 -4.07 -13.18
N PRO A 158 -13.18 -3.91 -14.51
CA PRO A 158 -14.19 -3.12 -15.22
C PRO A 158 -15.61 -3.60 -14.87
N LEU A 159 -16.55 -2.66 -14.83
CA LEU A 159 -17.97 -3.00 -14.73
C LEU A 159 -18.42 -3.57 -16.08
N SER A 160 -19.00 -4.76 -16.06
CA SER A 160 -19.58 -5.50 -17.18
C SER A 160 -20.94 -4.96 -17.66
N GLY A 161 -21.57 -4.07 -16.89
CA GLY A 161 -22.87 -3.46 -17.20
C GLY A 161 -24.07 -4.23 -16.63
N ASP A 162 -23.86 -5.46 -16.15
CA ASP A 162 -24.85 -6.28 -15.46
C ASP A 162 -24.80 -6.09 -13.92
N GLU A 163 -23.96 -5.17 -13.44
CA GLU A 163 -23.87 -4.88 -12.02
C GLU A 163 -25.13 -4.19 -11.52
N GLU A 164 -25.63 -4.65 -10.38
CA GLU A 164 -26.73 -3.99 -9.71
C GLU A 164 -26.31 -2.58 -9.27
N VAL A 165 -27.21 -1.61 -9.42
CA VAL A 165 -27.05 -0.14 -9.28
C VAL A 165 -26.33 0.33 -7.99
N ASP A 166 -26.22 -0.54 -6.99
CA ASP A 166 -25.65 -0.26 -5.66
C ASP A 166 -24.29 -0.92 -5.39
N ALA A 167 -23.63 -1.52 -6.38
CA ALA A 167 -22.30 -2.09 -6.18
C ALA A 167 -21.24 -0.98 -6.03
N ILE A 168 -20.60 -0.90 -4.85
CA ILE A 168 -19.62 0.14 -4.52
C ILE A 168 -18.20 -0.37 -4.81
N ARG A 169 -17.36 0.51 -5.36
CA ARG A 169 -15.90 0.38 -5.40
C ARG A 169 -15.31 1.13 -4.21
N ALA A 170 -14.81 0.42 -3.20
CA ALA A 170 -14.21 1.02 -1.99
C ALA A 170 -12.86 0.38 -1.63
#